data_AF-A0A6J5H0M8-F1
#
_entry.id   AF-A0A6J5H0M8-F1
#
_cell.length_a   1.000
_cell.length_b   1.000
_cell.length_c   1.000
_cell.angle_alpha   90.00
_cell.angle_beta   90.00
_cell.angle_gamma   90.00
#
_symmetry.space_group_name_H-M   'P 1'
#
loop_
_entity.id
_entity.type
_entity.pdbx_description
1 polymer ?
#
loop_
_entity_poly.entity_id
_entity_poly.type
_entity_poly.pdbx_seq_one_letter_code
_entity_poly.pdbx_strand_id
1 'polypeptide(L)' 'MPIIEAYKARTVIVNKRSMAAGYAGLDNDLFYMDKTMMVFGDAKKVIEDMVRAVD' A
#
# COMPACT_ATOMS: atom_id res chain seq x y z
N MET A 1 -3.74 -6.65 19.38
CA MET A 1 -3.13 -5.44 18.78
C MET A 1 -4.23 -4.72 18.02
N PRO A 2 -4.59 -3.47 18.35
CA PRO A 2 -5.54 -2.70 17.55
C PRO A 2 -4.94 -2.41 16.17
N ILE A 3 -5.78 -2.39 15.13
CA ILE A 3 -5.37 -2.13 13.74
C ILE A 3 -6.24 -1.03 13.11
N ILE A 4 -5.75 -0.42 12.04
CA ILE A 4 -6.56 0.46 11.19
C ILE A 4 -7.37 -0.40 10.22
N GLU A 5 -8.69 -0.20 10.19
CA GLU A 5 -9.61 -0.94 9.33
C GLU A 5 -9.63 -0.39 7.89
N ALA A 6 -8.46 -0.28 7.26
CA ALA A 6 -8.30 0.29 5.91
C ALA A 6 -9.16 -0.43 4.85
N TYR A 7 -9.40 -1.73 5.04
CA TYR A 7 -10.26 -2.55 4.20
C TYR A 7 -11.73 -2.08 4.13
N LYS A 8 -12.18 -1.16 5.00
CA LYS A 8 -13.53 -0.58 4.90
C LYS A 8 -13.65 0.50 3.84
N ALA A 9 -12.54 1.05 3.33
CA ALA A 9 -12.56 2.04 2.26
C ALA A 9 -13.10 1.46 0.93
N ARG A 10 -13.56 2.36 0.05
CA ARG A 10 -13.97 2.01 -1.32
C ARG A 10 -12.79 1.53 -2.17
N THR A 11 -11.64 2.18 -2.02
CA THR A 11 -10.39 1.87 -2.73
C THR A 11 -9.24 2.03 -1.75
N VAL A 12 -8.28 1.11 -1.81
CA VAL A 12 -7.09 1.11 -0.96
C VAL A 12 -5.87 1.18 -1.87
N ILE A 13 -4.91 2.04 -1.55
CA ILE A 13 -3.62 2.11 -2.23
C ILE A 13 -2.55 1.74 -1.21
N VAL A 14 -1.73 0.75 -1.54
CA VAL A 14 -0.61 0.31 -0.70
C VAL A 14 0.68 0.61 -1.45
N ASN A 15 1.48 1.54 -0.94
CA ASN A 15 2.80 1.82 -1.47
C ASN A 15 3.90 1.13 -0.67
N LYS A 16 4.68 0.27 -1.33
CA LYS A 16 5.82 -0.45 -0.74
C LYS A 16 6.80 -0.92 -1.82
N ARG A 17 7.99 -1.39 -1.44
CA ARG A 17 9.04 -1.75 -2.41
C ARG A 17 8.83 -3.09 -3.13
N SER A 18 8.17 -4.06 -2.49
CA SER A 18 7.93 -5.42 -3.02
C SER A 18 6.81 -6.11 -2.24
N MET A 19 6.53 -7.40 -2.47
CA MET A 19 5.60 -8.19 -1.65
C MET A 19 6.20 -8.69 -0.32
N ALA A 20 7.44 -8.33 0.02
CA ALA A 20 8.09 -8.78 1.26
C ALA A 20 7.27 -8.46 2.52
N ALA A 21 7.29 -9.37 3.49
CA ALA A 21 6.61 -9.23 4.78
C ALA A 21 7.19 -8.07 5.60
N GLY A 22 6.37 -7.56 6.53
CA GLY A 22 6.79 -6.57 7.51
C GLY A 22 7.55 -7.19 8.68
N TYR A 23 7.69 -6.42 9.76
CA TYR A 23 8.40 -6.85 10.97
C TYR A 23 7.91 -8.19 11.55
N ALA A 24 6.59 -8.44 11.51
CA ALA A 24 6.01 -9.67 12.04
C ALA A 24 6.28 -10.91 11.17
N GLY A 25 6.85 -10.75 9.97
CA GLY A 25 7.15 -11.87 9.07
C GLY A 25 5.93 -12.58 8.47
N LEU A 26 4.73 -12.00 8.64
CA LEU A 26 3.49 -12.54 8.11
C LEU A 26 3.08 -11.81 6.82
N ASP A 27 2.40 -12.54 5.94
CA ASP A 27 1.76 -11.97 4.76
C ASP A 27 0.48 -11.19 5.14
N ASN A 28 -0.02 -10.33 4.26
CA ASN A 28 -1.16 -9.47 4.53
C ASN A 28 -2.26 -9.63 3.48
N ASP A 29 -3.40 -10.20 3.90
CA ASP A 29 -4.58 -10.45 3.07
C ASP A 29 -5.12 -9.18 2.37
N LEU A 30 -4.89 -7.99 2.94
CA LEU A 30 -5.29 -6.72 2.34
C LEU A 30 -4.69 -6.53 0.94
N PHE A 31 -3.49 -7.07 0.68
CA PHE A 31 -2.77 -6.91 -0.59
C PHE A 31 -3.44 -7.65 -1.76
N TYR A 32 -4.32 -8.61 -1.47
CA TYR A 32 -4.95 -9.48 -2.46
C TYR A 32 -6.43 -9.14 -2.71
N MET A 33 -6.97 -8.14 -2.03
CA MET A 33 -8.36 -7.72 -2.25
C MET A 33 -8.49 -6.97 -3.58
N ASP A 34 -9.57 -7.23 -4.33
CA ASP A 34 -9.82 -6.61 -5.66
C ASP A 34 -9.79 -5.07 -5.66
N LYS A 35 -10.14 -4.47 -4.52
CA LYS A 35 -10.17 -3.01 -4.33
C LYS A 35 -8.86 -2.42 -3.81
N THR A 36 -7.83 -3.23 -3.67
CA THR A 36 -6.50 -2.82 -3.24
C THR A 36 -5.56 -2.74 -4.43
N MET A 37 -4.95 -1.57 -4.64
CA MET A 37 -3.92 -1.36 -5.63
C MET A 37 -2.55 -1.35 -4.96
N MET A 38 -1.66 -2.23 -5.45
CA MET A 38 -0.26 -2.26 -5.02
C MET A 38 0.56 -1.31 -5.89
N VAL A 39 1.16 -0.28 -5.27
CA VAL A 39 2.05 0.67 -5.93
C VAL A 39 3.49 0.39 -5.51
N PHE A 40 4.26 -0.22 -6.40
CA PHE A 40 5.62 -0.61 -6.06
C PHE A 40 6.64 0.52 -6.26
N GLY A 41 7.44 0.78 -5.23
CA GLY A 41 8.54 1.74 -5.29
C GLY A 41 9.06 2.18 -3.93
N ASP A 42 10.11 3.01 -3.96
CA ASP A 42 10.52 3.78 -2.79
C ASP A 42 9.42 4.79 -2.41
N ALA A 43 9.18 4.96 -1.11
CA ALA A 43 8.08 5.76 -0.63
C ALA A 43 8.21 7.23 -1.03
N LYS A 44 9.41 7.81 -0.91
CA LYS A 44 9.62 9.22 -1.26
C LYS A 44 9.45 9.42 -2.76
N LYS A 45 10.11 8.59 -3.56
CA LYS A 45 10.07 8.70 -5.02
C LYS A 45 8.65 8.58 -5.56
N VAL A 46 7.88 7.59 -5.10
CA VAL A 46 6.50 7.38 -5.56
C VAL A 46 5.63 8.58 -5.24
N ILE A 47 5.74 9.14 -4.04
CA ILE A 47 4.93 10.31 -3.65
C ILE A 47 5.35 11.56 -4.44
N GLU A 48 6.65 11.81 -4.65
CA GLU A 48 7.13 12.91 -5.49
C GLU A 48 6.63 12.80 -6.94
N ASP A 49 6.69 11.60 -7.52
CA ASP A 49 6.22 11.34 -8.88
C ASP A 49 4.68 11.48 -8.97
N MET A 50 3.93 11.05 -7.94
CA MET A 50 2.48 11.24 -7.88
C MET A 50 2.10 12.72 -7.83
N VAL A 51 2.77 13.52 -7.00
CA VAL A 51 2.50 14.97 -6.91
C VAL A 51 2.76 15.65 -8.26
N ARG A 52 3.87 15.33 -8.92
CA ARG A 52 4.19 15.88 -10.25
C ARG A 52 3.19 15.47 -11.34
N ALA A 53 2.49 14.36 -11.17
CA ALA A 53 1.53 13.86 -12.16
C ALA A 53 0.13 14.51 -12.02
N VAL A 54 -0.15 15.19 -10.90
CA VAL A 54 -1.40 15.93 -10.68
C VAL A 54 -1.26 17.44 -10.88
N ASP A 55 -0.03 17.96 -10.96
CA ASP A 55 0.28 19.32 -11.42
C ASP A 55 0.16 19.43 -12.96
#